data_AF-A0A2V7JS88-F1
#
_entry.id   AF-A0A2V7JS88-F1
#
_cell.length_a   1.000
_cell.length_b   1.000
_cell.length_c   1.000
_cell.angle_alpha   90.00
_cell.angle_beta   90.00
_cell.angle_gamma   90.00
#
_symmetry.space_group_name_H-M   'P 1'
#
loop_
_entity.id
_entity.type
_entity.pdbx_description
1 polymer ?
#
loop_
_entity_poly.entity_id
_entity_poly.type
_entity_poly.pdbx_seq_one_letter_code
_entity_poly.pdbx_strand_id
1 'polypeptide(L)' 'GAAGVPGGSLPLLMVVLGSVGVPPEGIGVVLGVDRILDMCRTTVNVVGDLTAAVYVARTETEWDPRSVSSDVKLAA' A
#
# COMPACT_ATOMS: atom_id res chain seq x y z
N GLY A 1 -1.51 -4.16 9.18
CA GLY A 1 -2.05 -5.47 9.60
C GLY A 1 -1.68 -6.57 8.63
N ALA A 2 -2.00 -6.41 7.34
CA ALA A 2 -1.49 -7.33 6.32
C ALA A 2 -0.02 -6.98 6.01
N ALA A 3 0.89 -7.92 6.25
CA ALA A 3 2.25 -7.84 5.70
C ALA A 3 2.18 -7.84 4.15
N GLY A 4 3.22 -7.35 3.47
CA GLY A 4 3.30 -7.19 2.00
C GLY A 4 3.34 -8.50 1.20
N VAL A 5 2.50 -9.46 1.55
CA VAL A 5 2.35 -10.76 0.92
C VAL A 5 1.28 -10.65 -0.15
N PRO A 6 1.55 -11.10 -1.40
CA PRO A 6 0.55 -11.07 -2.46
C PRO A 6 -0.75 -11.79 -2.07
N GLY A 7 -1.89 -11.14 -2.28
CA GLY A 7 -3.21 -11.66 -1.93
C GLY A 7 -3.49 -11.75 -0.41
N GLY A 8 -2.63 -11.20 0.45
CA GLY A 8 -2.76 -11.28 1.91
C GLY A 8 -4.02 -10.60 2.49
N SER A 9 -4.69 -9.74 1.70
CA SER A 9 -5.94 -9.09 2.10
C SER A 9 -7.19 -9.94 1.91
N LEU A 10 -7.14 -11.00 1.10
CA LEU A 10 -8.32 -11.78 0.71
C LEU A 10 -9.00 -12.48 1.90
N PRO A 11 -8.29 -13.08 2.87
CA PRO A 11 -8.91 -13.64 4.07
C PRO A 11 -9.63 -12.58 4.91
N LEU A 12 -9.03 -11.39 5.03
CA LEU A 12 -9.65 -10.28 5.73
C LEU A 12 -10.92 -9.81 5.00
N LEU A 13 -10.89 -9.75 3.66
CA LEU A 13 -12.05 -9.40 2.86
C LEU A 13 -13.21 -10.39 3.05
N MET A 14 -12.93 -11.70 3.14
CA MET A 14 -13.98 -12.69 3.44
C MET A 14 -14.65 -12.46 4.79
N VAL A 15 -13.87 -12.11 5.83
CA VAL A 15 -14.41 -11.77 7.15
C VAL A 15 -15.31 -10.53 7.06
N VAL A 16 -14.90 -9.52 6.30
CA VAL A 16 -15.69 -8.30 6.09
C VAL A 16 -16.98 -8.59 5.34
N LEU A 17 -16.95 -9.40 4.28
CA LEU A 17 -18.14 -9.79 3.52
C LEU A 17 -19.18 -10.48 4.41
N GLY A 18 -18.73 -11.41 5.27
CA GLY A 18 -19.61 -12.04 6.26
C GLY A 18 -20.20 -11.04 7.26
N SER A 19 -19.44 -10.00 7.65
CA SER A 19 -19.93 -8.96 8.58
C SER A 19 -21.03 -8.07 8.01
N VAL A 20 -21.10 -7.93 6.67
CA VAL A 20 -22.13 -7.13 5.97
C VAL A 20 -23.24 -7.99 5.35
N GLY A 21 -23.30 -9.29 5.69
CA GLY A 21 -24.33 -10.22 5.22
C GLY A 21 -24.16 -10.68 3.77
N VAL A 22 -22.98 -10.51 3.18
CA VAL A 22 -22.68 -10.98 1.82
C VAL A 22 -22.07 -12.39 1.89
N PRO A 23 -22.59 -13.36 1.10
CA PRO A 23 -22.03 -14.70 1.03
C PRO A 23 -20.53 -14.67 0.64
N PRO A 24 -19.62 -15.30 1.40
CA PRO A 24 -18.19 -15.31 1.11
C PRO A 24 -17.83 -15.87 -0.27
N GLU A 25 -18.68 -16.73 -0.82
CA GLU A 25 -18.55 -17.33 -2.15
C GLU A 25 -18.50 -16.26 -3.27
N GLY A 26 -19.06 -15.07 -3.02
CA GLY A 26 -19.01 -13.92 -3.93
C GLY A 26 -17.61 -13.35 -4.17
N ILE A 27 -16.61 -13.73 -3.36
CA ILE A 27 -15.22 -13.28 -3.54
C ILE A 27 -14.60 -13.78 -4.85
N GLY A 28 -15.16 -14.83 -5.46
CA GLY A 28 -14.71 -15.37 -6.74
C GLY A 28 -14.65 -14.33 -7.87
N VAL A 29 -15.54 -13.33 -7.84
CA VAL A 29 -15.54 -12.21 -8.80
C VAL A 29 -14.32 -11.29 -8.60
N VAL A 30 -13.95 -11.06 -7.34
CA VAL A 30 -12.81 -10.21 -6.96
C VAL A 30 -11.48 -10.90 -7.24
N LEU A 31 -11.39 -12.23 -7.11
CA LEU A 31 -10.18 -12.99 -7.43
C LEU A 31 -9.66 -12.77 -8.86
N GLY A 32 -10.56 -12.51 -9.81
CA GLY A 32 -10.19 -12.22 -11.20
C GLY A 32 -9.43 -10.89 -11.38
N VAL A 33 -9.71 -9.90 -10.53
CA VAL A 33 -9.06 -8.57 -10.58
C VAL A 33 -8.05 -8.35 -9.46
N ASP A 34 -8.02 -9.25 -8.46
CA ASP A 34 -7.21 -9.15 -7.26
C ASP A 34 -5.74 -8.89 -7.59
N ARG A 35 -5.18 -9.52 -8.62
CA ARG A 35 -3.77 -9.30 -9.00
C ARG A 35 -3.43 -7.87 -9.35
N ILE A 36 -4.31 -7.16 -10.05
CA ILE A 36 -4.10 -5.75 -10.39
C ILE A 36 -4.30 -4.89 -9.14
N LEU A 37 -5.38 -5.16 -8.39
CA LEU A 37 -5.71 -4.40 -7.18
C LEU A 37 -4.64 -4.53 -6.09
N ASP A 38 -4.03 -5.70 -5.96
CA ASP A 38 -3.00 -6.01 -4.98
C ASP A 38 -1.68 -5.30 -5.30
N MET A 39 -1.31 -5.22 -6.59
CA MET A 39 -0.19 -4.38 -7.04
C MET A 39 -0.44 -2.90 -6.75
N CYS A 40 -1.62 -2.37 -7.13
CA CYS A 40 -1.98 -0.98 -6.87
C CYS A 40 -1.92 -0.67 -5.37
N ARG A 41 -2.44 -1.57 -4.52
CA ARG A 41 -2.42 -1.38 -3.06
C ARG A 41 -1.00 -1.35 -2.52
N THR A 42 -0.14 -2.24 -2.99
CA THR A 42 1.28 -2.27 -2.58
C THR A 42 1.97 -0.96 -2.95
N THR A 43 1.76 -0.45 -4.16
CA THR A 43 2.32 0.84 -4.59
C THR A 43 1.86 2.00 -3.71
N VAL A 44 0.55 2.11 -3.44
CA VAL A 44 0.01 3.20 -2.61
C VAL A 44 0.51 3.11 -1.17
N ASN A 45 0.63 1.90 -0.62
CA ASN A 45 1.18 1.69 0.73
C ASN A 45 2.63 2.17 0.82
N VAL A 46 3.49 1.76 -0.13
CA VAL A 46 4.90 2.19 -0.15
C VAL A 46 5.02 3.71 -0.34
N VAL A 47 4.24 4.29 -1.26
CA VAL A 47 4.25 5.75 -1.49
C VAL A 47 3.77 6.50 -0.24
N GLY A 48 2.74 6.00 0.44
CA GLY A 48 2.24 6.57 1.68
C GLY A 48 3.29 6.55 2.80
N ASP A 49 3.96 5.42 3.00
CA ASP A 49 5.01 5.28 4.02
C ASP A 49 6.19 6.23 3.74
N LEU A 50 6.63 6.32 2.48
CA LEU A 50 7.68 7.26 2.08
C LEU A 50 7.26 8.72 2.29
N THR A 51 6.02 9.06 1.94
CA THR A 51 5.46 10.40 2.11
C THR A 51 5.39 10.77 3.60
N ALA A 52 4.93 9.84 4.44
CA ALA A 52 4.86 10.03 5.88
C ALA A 52 6.26 10.17 6.49
N ALA A 53 7.23 9.34 6.10
CA ALA A 53 8.61 9.43 6.56
C ALA A 53 9.24 10.79 6.20
N VAL A 54 9.07 11.24 4.96
CA VAL A 54 9.50 12.57 4.47
C VAL A 54 8.84 13.69 5.27
N TYR A 55 7.53 13.58 5.52
CA TYR A 55 6.78 14.57 6.27
C TYR A 55 7.27 14.67 7.71
N VAL A 56 7.40 13.55 8.41
CA VAL A 56 7.90 13.50 9.80
C VAL A 56 9.32 14.04 9.88
N ALA A 57 10.22 13.60 8.98
CA ALA A 57 11.61 14.07 8.98
C ALA A 57 11.73 15.59 8.74
N ARG A 58 10.78 16.20 8.01
CA ARG A 58 10.68 17.65 7.84
C ARG A 58 10.20 18.34 9.10
N THR A 59 9.13 17.83 9.72
CA THR A 59 8.52 18.47 10.89
C THR A 59 9.42 18.38 12.12
N GLU A 60 10.18 17.31 12.26
CA GLU A 60 11.15 17.12 13.36
C GLU A 60 12.51 17.80 13.08
N THR A 61 12.63 18.58 12.00
CA THR A 61 13.90 19.24 11.56
C THR A 61 15.08 18.29 11.32
N GLU A 62 14.82 16.99 11.13
CA GLU A 62 15.84 15.96 10.90
C GLU A 62 16.27 15.86 9.42
N TRP A 63 15.55 16.48 8.47
CA TRP A 63 15.85 16.36 7.04
C TRP A 63 15.54 17.64 6.20
N ASP A 64 16.51 18.11 5.40
CA ASP A 64 16.39 19.24 4.44
C ASP A 64 16.26 18.72 2.99
N PRO A 65 15.28 19.18 2.17
CA PRO A 65 15.10 18.68 0.79
C PRO A 65 16.31 18.92 -0.09
N ARG A 66 17.02 20.02 0.18
CA ARG A 66 18.14 20.52 -0.59
C ARG A 66 19.43 19.76 -0.28
N SER A 67 19.42 18.89 0.73
CA SER A 67 20.52 17.98 1.05
C SER A 67 20.62 16.80 0.08
N VAL A 68 19.59 16.56 -0.76
CA VAL A 68 19.61 15.49 -1.76
C VAL A 68 20.55 15.88 -2.91
N SER A 69 21.68 15.17 -3.02
CA SER A 69 22.67 15.38 -4.08
C SER A 69 22.05 15.24 -5.48
N SER A 70 22.49 16.10 -6.41
CA SER A 70 22.06 16.12 -7.80
C SER A 70 22.34 14.84 -8.58
N ASP A 71 23.24 13.98 -8.09
CA ASP A 71 23.61 12.72 -8.76
C ASP A 71 22.48 11.70 -8.78
N VAL A 72 21.54 11.78 -7.84
CA VAL A 72 20.38 10.87 -7.77
C VAL A 72 19.30 11.23 -8.80
N LYS A 73 19.27 12.48 -9.30
CA LYS A 73 18.25 12.94 -10.27
C LYS A 73 18.43 12.37 -11.69
N LEU A 74 19.56 11.74 -11.99
CA LEU A 74 19.90 11.23 -13.32
C LEU A 74 19.70 9.72 -13.49
N ALA A 75 19.32 9.00 -12.43
CA ALA A 75 19.20 7.53 -12.43
C ALA A 75 17.74 7.03 -12.45
N ALA A 76 16.75 7.91 -12.66
CA ALA A 76 15.34 7.58 -12.84
C ALA A 76 14.87 8.04 -14.23
#